data_AF-A0A153G3K0-F1
#
_entry.id   AF-A0A153G3K0-F1
#
_cell.length_a   1.000
_cell.length_b   1.000
_cell.length_c   1.000
_cell.angle_alpha   90.00
_cell.angle_beta   90.00
_cell.angle_gamma   90.00
#
_symmetry.space_group_name_H-M   'P 1'
#
loop_
_entity.id
_entity.type
_entity.pdbx_description
1 polymer ?
#
loop_
_entity_poly.entity_id
_entity_poly.type
_entity_poly.pdbx_seq_one_letter_code
_entity_poly.pdbx_strand_id
1 'polypeptide(L)'
;MDFEFTGEETPEQLEKMLEGLGDVDIDSHAQDVVTEDTTEKHADEEAQTQTGDNNVAPTPDASVEQTQDVKEPEAKGVLTRDGKHVIPYEVLEAERSGKQRAEQEAALLRGQIAEEKRRVELLTSQIHQAGMKPTPLPENEKISDEQIARIREMYPEIGDAVASLIRKNNYLQSRVQQSTQQAEGNGGEDLSPVLDAMNAVPVLKTWQESDPDRFSVAVSIDGKLQNDPAWKDKTLTERFAEVARRTQVAFGEVSESSADNQADKTDIRKTAEEKVKTAEREQAVPASPSDLGTTASVGTGDNFERLLGASHSEAEAIMRGMTNAEIDALLEKLG
;
A
#
# COMPACT_ATOMS: atom_id res chain seq x y z
N MET A 1 -6.98 39.30 -36.87
CA MET A 1 -6.89 40.40 -35.89
C MET A 1 -5.77 40.01 -34.96
N ASP A 2 -4.66 40.76 -34.99
CA ASP A 2 -3.56 40.55 -34.05
C ASP A 2 -3.92 41.29 -32.76
N PHE A 3 -4.15 40.54 -31.68
CA PHE A 3 -4.38 41.09 -30.35
C PHE A 3 -3.04 41.14 -29.63
N GLU A 4 -2.45 42.33 -29.55
CA GLU A 4 -1.28 42.54 -28.70
C GLU A 4 -1.74 42.69 -27.25
N PHE A 5 -1.53 41.63 -26.47
CA PHE A 5 -1.80 41.60 -25.04
C PHE A 5 -0.73 42.40 -24.32
N THR A 6 -1.11 43.54 -23.73
CA THR A 6 -0.15 44.46 -23.09
C THR A 6 -0.02 44.24 -21.58
N GLY A 7 -0.83 43.34 -21.01
CA GLY A 7 -0.73 42.94 -19.60
C GLY A 7 -1.26 43.96 -18.59
N GLU A 8 -1.77 45.11 -19.04
CA GLU A 8 -2.43 46.14 -18.23
C GLU A 8 -3.95 46.19 -18.48
N GLU A 9 -4.51 45.15 -19.09
CA GLU A 9 -5.92 45.14 -19.50
C GLU A 9 -6.85 45.00 -18.30
N THR A 10 -7.83 45.89 -18.24
CA THR A 10 -8.88 45.88 -17.20
C THR A 10 -9.89 44.77 -17.49
N PRO A 11 -10.61 44.25 -16.47
CA PRO A 11 -11.55 43.14 -16.63
C PRO A 11 -12.62 43.41 -17.70
N GLU A 12 -13.09 44.66 -17.80
CA GLU A 12 -14.08 45.10 -18.78
C GLU A 12 -13.53 45.11 -20.22
N GLN A 13 -12.22 45.32 -20.38
CA GLN A 13 -11.53 45.29 -21.68
C GLN A 13 -11.34 43.85 -22.18
N LEU A 14 -11.06 42.93 -21.26
CA LEU A 14 -10.97 41.50 -21.55
C LEU A 14 -12.32 40.92 -21.97
N GLU A 15 -13.40 41.31 -21.31
CA GLU A 15 -14.76 40.87 -21.63
C GLU A 15 -15.18 41.36 -23.02
N LYS A 16 -14.83 42.60 -23.37
CA LYS A 16 -15.09 43.15 -24.71
C LYS A 16 -14.23 42.50 -25.82
N MET A 17 -13.01 42.05 -25.50
CA MET A 17 -12.17 41.29 -26.43
C MET A 17 -12.67 39.86 -26.61
N LEU A 18 -13.24 39.26 -25.57
CA LEU A 18 -13.87 37.95 -25.62
C LEU A 18 -15.17 37.97 -26.45
N GLU A 19 -15.96 39.04 -26.33
CA GLU A 19 -17.18 39.23 -27.12
C GLU A 19 -16.91 39.59 -28.60
N GLY A 20 -15.70 40.10 -28.91
CA GLY A 20 -15.21 40.27 -30.27
C GLY A 20 -14.76 38.96 -30.94
N LEU A 21 -14.50 37.91 -30.14
CA LEU A 21 -14.31 36.54 -30.59
C LEU A 21 -15.69 35.87 -30.67
N GLY A 22 -16.43 36.22 -31.72
CA GLY A 22 -17.80 35.74 -31.93
C GLY A 22 -17.95 34.22 -31.71
N ASP A 23 -19.12 33.87 -31.19
CA ASP A 23 -19.61 32.54 -30.87
C ASP A 23 -19.15 31.50 -31.92
N VAL A 24 -18.32 30.54 -31.49
CA VAL A 24 -17.98 29.39 -32.32
C VAL A 24 -19.11 28.39 -32.12
N ASP A 25 -20.07 28.41 -33.05
CA ASP A 25 -21.10 27.39 -33.18
C ASP A 25 -20.43 26.01 -33.31
N ILE A 26 -20.48 25.22 -32.24
CA ILE A 26 -20.16 23.79 -32.27
C ILE A 26 -21.41 23.10 -32.83
N ASP A 27 -21.43 22.91 -34.14
CA ASP A 27 -22.53 22.26 -34.85
C ASP A 27 -22.67 20.80 -34.41
N SER A 28 -23.64 20.57 -33.52
CA SER A 28 -24.07 19.27 -33.07
C SER A 28 -25.06 18.69 -34.06
N HIS A 29 -24.63 17.89 -35.03
CA HIS A 29 -25.46 16.80 -35.59
C HIS A 29 -24.71 15.85 -36.54
N ALA A 30 -24.31 14.69 -35.99
CA ALA A 30 -24.46 13.42 -36.71
C ALA A 30 -25.77 12.80 -36.21
N GLN A 31 -26.87 13.07 -36.92
CA GLN A 31 -28.16 12.40 -36.72
C GLN A 31 -28.14 11.05 -37.45
N ASP A 32 -28.48 10.01 -36.72
CA ASP A 32 -28.98 8.76 -37.26
C ASP A 32 -30.34 9.01 -37.94
N VAL A 33 -30.53 8.38 -39.09
CA VAL A 33 -31.54 8.68 -40.10
C VAL A 33 -32.71 7.72 -39.96
N VAL A 34 -33.95 8.23 -39.97
CA VAL A 34 -35.10 7.50 -40.51
C VAL A 34 -35.53 8.22 -41.78
N THR A 35 -35.32 7.60 -42.94
CA THR A 35 -36.01 7.93 -44.17
C THR A 35 -36.61 6.67 -44.77
N GLU A 36 -37.94 6.68 -44.93
CA GLU A 36 -38.63 5.83 -45.90
C GLU A 36 -38.57 6.51 -47.27
N ASP A 37 -38.14 5.69 -48.25
CA ASP A 37 -38.63 5.58 -49.62
C ASP A 37 -38.36 6.71 -50.64
N THR A 38 -37.55 6.44 -51.67
CA THR A 38 -38.01 5.94 -52.99
C THR A 38 -36.92 6.18 -54.06
N THR A 39 -36.74 5.19 -54.94
CA THR A 39 -36.33 5.27 -56.36
C THR A 39 -34.90 4.84 -56.75
N GLU A 40 -34.79 3.54 -57.01
CA GLU A 40 -34.31 2.90 -58.25
C GLU A 40 -33.24 3.54 -59.16
N LYS A 41 -32.18 2.72 -59.34
CA LYS A 41 -31.55 2.22 -60.60
C LYS A 41 -30.18 2.74 -61.06
N HIS A 42 -29.23 1.76 -61.04
CA HIS A 42 -28.19 1.38 -62.02
C HIS A 42 -27.16 2.45 -62.44
N ALA A 43 -25.87 2.18 -62.68
CA ALA A 43 -25.03 1.01 -62.94
C ALA A 43 -23.57 1.52 -62.76
N ASP A 44 -22.65 0.85 -62.07
CA ASP A 44 -21.81 -0.31 -62.45
C ASP A 44 -20.33 0.15 -62.63
N GLU A 45 -19.41 -0.82 -62.49
CA GLU A 45 -17.96 -0.81 -62.77
C GLU A 45 -16.94 -0.44 -61.65
N GLU A 46 -16.55 -1.50 -60.93
CA GLU A 46 -15.20 -2.13 -60.89
C GLU A 46 -13.92 -1.33 -60.59
N ALA A 47 -13.25 -1.68 -59.48
CA ALA A 47 -11.88 -2.26 -59.38
C ALA A 47 -11.44 -2.30 -57.89
N GLN A 48 -11.37 -3.44 -57.17
CA GLN A 48 -10.28 -4.45 -57.12
C GLN A 48 -8.87 -3.84 -56.94
N THR A 49 -7.97 -4.22 -56.01
CA THR A 49 -7.72 -5.50 -55.30
C THR A 49 -6.68 -5.38 -54.15
N GLN A 50 -6.95 -6.13 -53.06
CA GLN A 50 -6.11 -7.11 -52.30
C GLN A 50 -4.83 -6.70 -51.52
N THR A 51 -4.68 -7.03 -50.21
CA THR A 51 -4.47 -8.36 -49.53
C THR A 51 -3.06 -8.91 -49.78
N GLY A 52 -2.26 -9.42 -48.83
CA GLY A 52 -2.40 -9.74 -47.41
C GLY A 52 -1.16 -10.53 -46.93
N ASP A 53 -1.14 -10.77 -45.63
CA ASP A 53 -0.21 -11.53 -44.78
C ASP A 53 0.10 -12.97 -45.26
N ASN A 54 1.25 -13.53 -44.85
CA ASN A 54 1.42 -14.95 -44.48
C ASN A 54 2.81 -15.26 -43.87
N ASN A 55 2.75 -16.00 -42.76
CA ASN A 55 3.83 -16.51 -41.91
C ASN A 55 3.98 -18.03 -42.09
N VAL A 56 5.19 -18.58 -42.32
CA VAL A 56 5.56 -19.98 -42.02
C VAL A 56 7.09 -20.14 -41.84
N ALA A 57 7.54 -20.79 -40.75
CA ALA A 57 8.92 -21.23 -40.46
C ALA A 57 9.26 -22.59 -41.12
N PRO A 58 10.54 -22.98 -41.36
CA PRO A 58 11.28 -23.76 -40.34
C PRO A 58 12.84 -23.69 -40.40
N THR A 59 13.52 -24.25 -39.38
CA THR A 59 14.96 -24.66 -39.31
C THR A 59 15.04 -26.22 -39.30
N PRO A 60 16.20 -26.93 -39.34
CA PRO A 60 17.63 -26.55 -39.50
C PRO A 60 18.48 -27.45 -40.46
N ASP A 61 19.75 -27.03 -40.65
CA ASP A 61 20.99 -27.84 -40.81
C ASP A 61 21.79 -27.75 -42.14
N ALA A 62 23.12 -27.78 -41.97
CA ALA A 62 24.25 -27.90 -42.90
C ALA A 62 24.84 -26.64 -43.61
N SER A 63 25.78 -26.02 -42.90
CA SER A 63 27.18 -25.73 -43.33
C SER A 63 27.46 -25.26 -44.77
N VAL A 64 27.80 -23.96 -44.93
CA VAL A 64 28.98 -23.54 -45.70
C VAL A 64 29.53 -22.23 -45.12
N GLU A 65 30.84 -22.19 -44.86
CA GLU A 65 31.61 -20.97 -44.58
C GLU A 65 31.41 -19.93 -45.67
N GLN A 66 31.07 -18.70 -45.29
CA GLN A 66 31.46 -17.53 -46.06
C GLN A 66 31.72 -16.36 -45.11
N THR A 67 33.00 -16.06 -44.95
CA THR A 67 33.51 -14.79 -44.43
C THR A 67 32.85 -13.64 -45.18
N GLN A 68 31.98 -12.90 -44.50
CA GLN A 68 31.56 -11.57 -44.93
C GLN A 68 31.70 -10.61 -43.75
N ASP A 69 32.76 -9.82 -43.88
CA ASP A 69 33.02 -8.51 -43.31
C ASP A 69 31.71 -7.72 -43.10
N VAL A 70 31.19 -7.73 -41.86
CA VAL A 70 30.10 -6.85 -41.46
C VAL A 70 30.72 -5.51 -41.14
N LYS A 71 30.63 -4.61 -42.11
CA LYS A 71 30.85 -3.19 -41.93
C LYS A 71 29.89 -2.70 -40.83
N GLU A 72 30.38 -2.60 -39.60
CA GLU A 72 29.68 -1.90 -38.52
C GLU A 72 29.26 -0.53 -39.05
N PRO A 73 27.99 -0.12 -38.93
CA PRO A 73 27.70 1.30 -39.03
C PRO A 73 28.43 1.94 -37.86
N GLU A 74 29.42 2.79 -38.16
CA GLU A 74 30.12 3.56 -37.14
C GLU A 74 29.07 4.29 -36.30
N ALA A 75 28.78 3.74 -35.11
CA ALA A 75 27.82 4.30 -34.20
C ALA A 75 28.40 5.62 -33.72
N LYS A 76 27.94 6.73 -34.32
CA LYS A 76 28.31 8.07 -33.89
C LYS A 76 27.98 8.18 -32.40
N GLY A 77 29.02 8.24 -31.57
CA GLY A 77 28.88 8.27 -30.13
C GLY A 77 30.17 8.66 -29.44
N VAL A 78 30.09 8.97 -28.16
CA VAL A 78 31.23 9.36 -27.33
C VAL A 78 31.81 8.11 -26.67
N LEU A 79 33.10 7.86 -26.83
CA LEU A 79 33.79 6.79 -26.12
C LEU A 79 33.74 7.05 -24.61
N THR A 80 33.35 6.03 -23.85
CA THR A 80 33.42 6.03 -22.39
C THR A 80 34.87 6.15 -21.94
N ARG A 81 35.11 6.63 -20.71
CA ARG A 81 36.45 6.88 -20.15
C ARG A 81 37.39 5.67 -20.21
N ASP A 82 36.86 4.46 -20.24
CA ASP A 82 37.61 3.20 -20.33
C ASP A 82 37.97 2.80 -21.77
N GLY A 83 37.55 3.58 -22.77
CA GLY A 83 37.84 3.38 -24.19
C GLY A 83 37.18 2.16 -24.85
N LYS A 84 36.45 1.34 -24.08
CA LYS A 84 35.84 0.08 -24.55
C LYS A 84 34.36 0.18 -24.94
N HIS A 85 33.64 1.17 -24.43
CA HIS A 85 32.21 1.33 -24.67
C HIS A 85 31.95 2.67 -25.37
N VAL A 86 30.93 2.71 -26.23
CA VAL A 86 30.49 3.91 -26.95
C VAL A 86 29.11 4.28 -26.43
N ILE A 87 28.95 5.50 -25.92
CA ILE A 87 27.64 6.06 -25.56
C ILE A 87 27.06 6.67 -26.84
N PRO A 88 25.91 6.18 -27.34
CA PRO A 88 25.26 6.78 -28.50
C PRO A 88 24.88 8.24 -28.23
N TYR A 89 25.02 9.12 -29.24
CA TYR A 89 24.66 10.53 -29.09
C TYR A 89 23.18 10.73 -28.71
N GLU A 90 22.29 9.86 -29.18
CA GLU A 90 20.85 9.90 -28.88
C GLU A 90 20.58 9.83 -27.36
N VAL A 91 21.34 9.03 -26.62
CA VAL A 91 21.19 8.91 -25.16
C VAL A 91 21.64 10.21 -24.47
N LEU A 92 22.69 10.85 -24.97
CA LEU A 92 23.17 12.13 -24.44
C LEU A 92 22.23 13.29 -24.77
N GLU A 93 21.60 13.25 -25.94
CA GLU A 93 20.59 14.23 -26.35
C GLU A 93 19.28 14.04 -25.57
N ALA A 94 18.84 12.79 -25.37
CA ALA A 94 17.73 12.46 -24.49
C ALA A 94 17.98 12.95 -23.05
N GLU A 95 19.18 12.73 -22.50
CA GLU A 95 19.55 13.20 -21.17
C GLU A 95 19.58 14.73 -21.07
N ARG A 96 20.16 15.41 -22.07
CA ARG A 96 20.18 16.88 -22.12
C ARG A 96 18.77 17.47 -22.24
N SER A 97 17.93 16.91 -23.11
CA SER A 97 16.55 17.37 -23.28
C SER A 97 15.69 17.07 -22.05
N GLY A 98 15.93 15.93 -21.38
CA GLY A 98 15.30 15.55 -20.12
C GLY A 98 15.67 16.52 -18.99
N LYS A 99 16.98 16.81 -18.86
CA LYS A 99 17.46 17.79 -17.88
C LYS A 99 16.91 19.19 -18.15
N GLN A 100 16.88 19.61 -19.40
CA GLN A 100 16.33 20.91 -19.78
C GLN A 100 14.83 21.01 -19.46
N ARG A 101 14.04 19.95 -19.71
CA ARG A 101 12.63 19.89 -19.30
C ARG A 101 12.46 19.95 -17.78
N ALA A 102 13.25 19.17 -17.04
CA ALA A 102 13.21 19.21 -15.58
C ALA A 102 13.58 20.59 -15.01
N GLU A 103 14.58 21.26 -15.59
CA GLU A 103 14.96 22.63 -15.22
C GLU A 103 13.84 23.64 -15.53
N GLN A 104 13.15 23.51 -16.66
CA GLN A 104 12.00 24.33 -17.01
C GLN A 104 10.83 24.11 -16.05
N GLU A 105 10.48 22.87 -15.76
CA GLU A 105 9.43 22.51 -14.79
C GLU A 105 9.77 23.05 -13.39
N ALA A 106 11.01 22.88 -12.94
CA ALA A 106 11.46 23.44 -11.66
C ALA A 106 11.40 24.96 -11.63
N ALA A 107 11.71 25.64 -12.74
CA ALA A 107 11.58 27.09 -12.85
C ALA A 107 10.11 27.54 -12.79
N LEU A 108 9.21 26.83 -13.48
CA LEU A 108 7.77 27.10 -13.44
C LEU A 108 7.19 26.89 -12.03
N LEU A 109 7.51 25.78 -11.38
CA LEU A 109 7.07 25.48 -10.02
C LEU A 109 7.59 26.54 -9.02
N ARG A 110 8.86 26.95 -9.15
CA ARG A 110 9.41 28.05 -8.34
C ARG A 110 8.70 29.38 -8.57
N GLY A 111 8.30 29.66 -9.82
CA GLY A 111 7.47 30.82 -10.16
C GLY A 111 6.12 30.78 -9.46
N GLN A 112 5.40 29.66 -9.57
CA GLN A 112 4.10 29.47 -8.92
C GLN A 112 4.18 29.62 -7.40
N ILE A 113 5.19 29.00 -6.76
CA ILE A 113 5.41 29.13 -5.31
C ILE A 113 5.67 30.59 -4.92
N ALA A 114 6.41 31.35 -5.73
CA ALA A 114 6.70 32.76 -5.44
C ALA A 114 5.43 33.64 -5.57
N GLU A 115 4.60 33.39 -6.58
CA GLU A 115 3.33 34.08 -6.77
C GLU A 115 2.34 33.77 -5.64
N GLU A 116 2.21 32.50 -5.27
CA GLU A 116 1.34 32.07 -4.19
C GLU A 116 1.79 32.69 -2.86
N LYS A 117 3.09 32.72 -2.57
CA LYS A 117 3.63 33.40 -1.39
C LYS A 117 3.29 34.89 -1.37
N ARG A 118 3.43 35.60 -2.49
CA ARG A 118 3.05 37.02 -2.58
C ARG A 118 1.55 37.22 -2.34
N ARG A 119 0.71 36.33 -2.88
CA ARG A 119 -0.74 36.37 -2.67
C ARG A 119 -1.11 36.15 -1.21
N VAL A 120 -0.49 35.17 -0.57
CA VAL A 120 -0.68 34.88 0.86
C VAL A 120 -0.22 36.06 1.71
N GLU A 121 0.93 36.67 1.40
CA GLU A 121 1.43 37.84 2.12
C GLU A 121 0.50 39.05 1.98
N LEU A 122 0.00 39.32 0.77
CA LEU A 122 -0.96 40.39 0.52
C LEU A 122 -2.26 40.15 1.29
N LEU A 123 -2.81 38.93 1.24
CA LEU A 123 -4.02 38.58 1.98
C LEU A 123 -3.79 38.69 3.50
N THR A 124 -2.64 38.22 3.98
CA THR A 124 -2.22 38.34 5.39
C THR A 124 -2.15 39.80 5.82
N SER A 125 -1.59 40.67 4.98
CA SER A 125 -1.52 42.11 5.26
C SER A 125 -2.91 42.76 5.33
N GLN A 126 -3.85 42.35 4.46
CA GLN A 126 -5.24 42.82 4.49
C GLN A 126 -5.97 42.35 5.75
N ILE A 127 -5.75 41.10 6.16
CA ILE A 127 -6.29 40.55 7.41
C ILE A 127 -5.75 41.35 8.62
N HIS A 128 -4.45 41.64 8.65
CA HIS A 128 -3.85 42.49 9.68
C HIS A 128 -4.41 43.92 9.70
N GLN A 129 -4.60 44.54 8.53
CA GLN A 129 -5.21 45.87 8.41
C GLN A 129 -6.68 45.88 8.89
N ALA A 130 -7.41 44.78 8.68
CA ALA A 130 -8.75 44.59 9.19
C ALA A 130 -8.81 44.29 10.71
N GLY A 131 -7.66 44.34 11.40
CA GLY A 131 -7.56 44.10 12.85
C GLY A 131 -7.73 42.63 13.24
N MET A 132 -7.77 41.71 12.26
CA MET A 132 -7.82 40.28 12.49
C MET A 132 -6.39 39.73 12.51
N LYS A 133 -6.13 38.74 13.38
CA LYS A 133 -4.86 38.01 13.40
C LYS A 133 -5.08 36.67 12.69
N PRO A 134 -4.37 36.39 11.57
CA PRO A 134 -4.45 35.09 10.93
C PRO A 134 -4.15 34.01 11.95
N THR A 135 -5.01 33.01 12.02
CA THR A 135 -4.76 31.83 12.84
C THR A 135 -3.49 31.17 12.30
N PRO A 136 -2.48 30.89 13.14
CA PRO A 136 -1.32 30.16 12.68
C PRO A 136 -1.75 28.79 12.16
N LEU A 137 -1.00 28.24 11.20
CA LEU A 137 -1.17 26.85 10.81
C LEU A 137 -1.08 25.96 12.06
N PRO A 138 -1.83 24.85 12.12
CA PRO A 138 -1.89 24.00 13.31
C PRO A 138 -0.51 23.47 13.72
N GLU A 139 0.40 23.32 12.77
CA GLU A 139 1.80 22.92 13.01
C GLU A 139 2.62 23.98 13.77
N ASN A 140 2.24 25.25 13.66
CA ASN A 140 2.88 26.40 14.31
C ASN A 140 2.09 26.92 15.52
N GLU A 141 0.92 26.34 15.80
CA GLU A 141 0.08 26.74 16.91
C GLU A 141 0.70 26.28 18.23
N LYS A 142 1.18 27.25 19.01
CA LYS A 142 1.79 27.02 20.33
C LYS A 142 0.96 27.74 21.38
N ILE A 143 0.51 27.00 22.39
CA ILE A 143 -0.06 27.60 23.60
C ILE A 143 1.08 28.33 24.32
N SER A 144 0.95 29.65 24.47
CA SER A 144 1.98 30.46 25.11
C SER A 144 2.01 30.24 26.62
N ASP A 145 3.17 30.48 27.25
CA ASP A 145 3.32 30.38 28.71
C ASP A 145 2.33 31.30 29.46
N GLU A 146 1.96 32.44 28.86
CA GLU A 146 0.95 33.35 29.40
C GLU A 146 -0.48 32.78 29.32
N GLN A 147 -0.79 31.99 28.29
CA GLN A 147 -2.07 31.29 28.19
C GLN A 147 -2.12 30.16 29.23
N ILE A 148 -1.02 29.44 29.44
CA ILE A 148 -0.90 28.42 30.48
C ILE A 148 -1.04 29.06 31.87
N ALA A 149 -0.41 30.22 32.10
CA ALA A 149 -0.52 30.94 33.37
C ALA A 149 -1.97 31.35 33.68
N ARG A 150 -2.70 31.85 32.68
CA ARG A 150 -4.13 32.15 32.80
C ARG A 150 -4.97 30.91 33.08
N ILE A 151 -4.67 29.78 32.43
CA ILE A 151 -5.35 28.51 32.71
C ILE A 151 -5.05 28.06 34.14
N ARG A 152 -3.81 28.16 34.61
CA ARG A 152 -3.42 27.80 35.99
C ARG A 152 -4.11 28.69 37.03
N GLU A 153 -4.32 29.97 36.73
CA GLU A 153 -5.03 30.90 37.61
C GLU A 153 -6.52 30.53 37.75
N MET A 154 -7.18 30.14 36.66
CA MET A 154 -8.60 29.77 36.69
C MET A 154 -8.84 28.30 37.08
N TYR A 155 -7.93 27.41 36.69
CA TYR A 155 -8.01 25.96 36.83
C TYR A 155 -6.61 25.36 37.09
N PRO A 156 -6.15 25.35 38.35
CA PRO A 156 -4.78 24.98 38.71
C PRO A 156 -4.36 23.59 38.20
N GLU A 157 -5.20 22.57 38.42
CA GLU A 157 -4.94 21.18 38.02
C GLU A 157 -4.85 21.02 36.50
N ILE A 158 -5.67 21.77 35.75
CA ILE A 158 -5.68 21.74 34.28
C ILE A 158 -4.46 22.47 33.72
N GLY A 159 -4.07 23.60 34.32
CA GLY A 159 -2.89 24.36 33.91
C GLY A 159 -1.60 23.53 33.99
N ASP A 160 -1.46 22.73 35.04
CA ASP A 160 -0.31 21.84 35.22
C ASP A 160 -0.32 20.65 34.26
N ALA A 161 -1.49 20.07 34.00
CA ALA A 161 -1.65 19.00 33.02
C ALA A 161 -1.31 19.47 31.59
N VAL A 162 -1.80 20.66 31.20
CA VAL A 162 -1.53 21.28 29.89
C VAL A 162 -0.03 21.60 29.76
N ALA A 163 0.59 22.19 30.78
CA ALA A 163 2.02 22.46 30.78
C ALA A 163 2.86 21.18 30.63
N SER A 164 2.44 20.09 31.28
CA SER A 164 3.09 18.78 31.16
C SER A 164 2.95 18.19 29.76
N LEU A 165 1.76 18.29 29.16
CA LEU A 165 1.49 17.82 27.80
C LEU A 165 2.36 18.57 26.78
N ILE A 166 2.43 19.90 26.87
CA ILE A 166 3.25 20.73 25.98
C ILE A 166 4.72 20.36 26.11
N ARG A 167 5.22 20.16 27.34
CA ARG A 167 6.62 19.76 27.57
C ARG A 167 6.93 18.39 26.96
N LYS A 168 6.01 17.42 27.09
CA LYS A 168 6.13 16.10 26.45
C LYS A 168 6.09 16.20 24.93
N ASN A 169 5.17 16.99 24.38
CA ASN A 169 5.05 17.19 22.94
C ASN A 169 6.33 17.84 22.37
N ASN A 170 6.81 18.92 22.99
CA ASN A 170 8.07 19.58 22.61
C ASN A 170 9.25 18.60 22.68
N TYR A 171 9.35 17.78 23.73
CA TYR A 171 10.39 16.75 23.83
C TYR A 171 10.33 15.74 22.67
N LEU A 172 9.13 15.25 22.33
CA LEU A 172 8.95 14.33 21.21
C LEU A 172 9.28 15.01 19.87
N GLN A 173 8.80 16.23 19.63
CA GLN A 173 9.12 17.01 18.43
C GLN A 173 10.63 17.25 18.32
N SER A 174 11.31 17.64 19.39
CA SER A 174 12.77 17.79 19.40
C SER A 174 13.49 16.48 19.10
N ARG A 175 12.98 15.33 19.58
CA ARG A 175 13.56 14.02 19.25
C ARG A 175 13.40 13.67 17.77
N VAL A 176 12.23 13.96 17.18
CA VAL A 176 11.99 13.77 15.74
C VAL A 176 12.91 14.69 14.93
N GLN A 177 13.03 15.96 15.32
CA GLN A 177 13.91 16.92 14.66
C GLN A 177 15.40 16.56 14.80
N GLN A 178 15.81 16.02 15.94
CA GLN A 178 17.17 15.52 16.15
C GLN A 178 17.45 14.28 15.28
N SER A 179 16.48 13.38 15.12
CA SER A 179 16.63 12.26 14.20
C SER A 179 16.73 12.71 12.74
N THR A 180 16.02 13.78 12.34
CA THR A 180 16.14 14.33 10.97
C THR A 180 17.44 15.12 10.78
N GLN A 181 17.90 15.87 11.77
CA GLN A 181 19.18 16.61 11.69
C GLN A 181 20.41 15.67 11.73
N GLN A 182 20.31 14.52 12.39
CA GLN A 182 21.33 13.47 12.31
C GLN A 182 21.37 12.81 10.93
N ALA A 183 20.25 12.78 10.19
CA ALA A 183 20.21 12.34 8.80
C ALA A 183 20.78 13.40 7.82
N GLU A 184 20.57 14.70 8.08
CA GLU A 184 21.08 15.79 7.23
C GLU A 184 22.60 16.04 7.36
N GLY A 185 23.25 15.57 8.43
CA GLY A 185 24.69 15.71 8.65
C GLY A 185 25.56 14.69 7.92
N ASN A 186 24.96 13.65 7.33
CA ASN A 186 25.66 12.60 6.60
C ASN A 186 25.11 12.60 5.15
N GLY A 187 25.76 13.36 4.26
CA GLY A 187 25.32 13.58 2.88
C GLY A 187 25.27 12.32 2.02
N GLY A 188 24.19 11.56 2.16
CA GLY A 188 23.76 10.46 1.31
C GLY A 188 22.24 10.38 1.36
N GLU A 189 21.64 9.82 0.32
CA GLU A 189 20.20 9.67 0.12
C GLU A 189 19.55 8.71 1.14
N ASP A 190 19.68 8.96 2.44
CA ASP A 190 19.06 8.13 3.47
C ASP A 190 17.60 8.58 3.60
N LEU A 191 16.76 7.98 2.76
CA LEU A 191 15.33 7.89 3.00
C LEU A 191 15.09 7.27 4.39
N SER A 192 13.88 7.42 4.94
CA SER A 192 13.53 6.70 6.18
C SER A 192 13.94 5.22 6.05
N PRO A 193 14.55 4.57 7.06
CA PRO A 193 15.00 3.18 6.95
C PRO A 193 13.86 2.21 6.60
N VAL A 194 12.61 2.60 6.87
CA VAL A 194 11.41 1.89 6.43
C VAL A 194 11.16 2.06 4.94
N LEU A 195 11.37 3.27 4.41
CA LEU A 195 11.25 3.58 2.99
C LEU A 195 12.34 2.87 2.18
N ASP A 196 13.58 2.80 2.69
CA ASP A 196 14.64 1.99 2.09
C ASP A 196 14.30 0.50 2.07
N ALA A 197 13.82 -0.04 3.19
CA ALA A 197 13.39 -1.43 3.26
C ALA A 197 12.20 -1.73 2.33
N MET A 198 11.27 -0.79 2.18
CA MET A 198 10.14 -0.90 1.25
C MET A 198 10.60 -0.86 -0.22
N ASN A 199 11.55 0.02 -0.55
CA ASN A 199 12.15 0.09 -1.89
C ASN A 199 12.97 -1.17 -2.22
N ALA A 200 13.62 -1.76 -1.23
CA ALA A 200 14.36 -3.01 -1.37
C ALA A 200 13.46 -4.24 -1.56
N VAL A 201 12.15 -4.13 -1.32
CA VAL A 201 11.16 -5.20 -1.52
C VAL A 201 10.05 -4.71 -2.46
N PRO A 202 10.30 -4.62 -3.79
CA PRO A 202 9.39 -3.98 -4.74
C PRO A 202 7.97 -4.55 -4.77
N VAL A 203 7.83 -5.85 -4.47
CA VAL A 203 6.52 -6.53 -4.49
C VAL A 203 5.56 -5.97 -3.43
N LEU A 204 6.07 -5.51 -2.29
CA LEU A 204 5.23 -4.86 -1.28
C LEU A 204 4.71 -3.51 -1.77
N LYS A 205 5.55 -2.76 -2.50
CA LYS A 205 5.14 -1.50 -3.14
C LYS A 205 4.09 -1.73 -4.22
N THR A 206 4.26 -2.78 -5.03
CA THR A 206 3.23 -3.17 -6.01
C THR A 206 1.90 -3.44 -5.33
N TRP A 207 1.86 -4.23 -4.26
CA TRP A 207 0.61 -4.48 -3.54
C TRP A 207 0.05 -3.21 -2.89
N GLN A 208 0.92 -2.34 -2.35
CA GLN A 208 0.48 -1.07 -1.78
C GLN A 208 -0.29 -0.21 -2.80
N GLU A 209 0.11 -0.25 -4.07
CA GLU A 209 -0.48 0.57 -5.15
C GLU A 209 -1.64 -0.15 -5.85
N SER A 210 -1.55 -1.47 -6.07
CA SER A 210 -2.47 -2.21 -6.94
C SER A 210 -3.35 -3.25 -6.24
N ASP A 211 -3.02 -3.67 -5.01
CA ASP A 211 -3.74 -4.72 -4.27
C ASP A 211 -3.76 -4.41 -2.75
N PRO A 212 -4.61 -3.46 -2.32
CA PRO A 212 -4.67 -3.02 -0.93
C PRO A 212 -5.05 -4.13 0.05
N ASP A 213 -5.86 -5.10 -0.39
CA ASP A 213 -6.27 -6.25 0.43
C ASP A 213 -5.08 -7.16 0.73
N ARG A 214 -4.29 -7.47 -0.31
CA ARG A 214 -3.05 -8.23 -0.14
C ARG A 214 -2.00 -7.48 0.67
N PHE A 215 -1.90 -6.16 0.49
CA PHE A 215 -1.02 -5.33 1.31
C PHE A 215 -1.45 -5.30 2.78
N SER A 216 -2.76 -5.26 3.07
CA SER A 216 -3.29 -5.36 4.43
C SER A 216 -2.89 -6.68 5.11
N VAL A 217 -2.94 -7.80 4.37
CA VAL A 217 -2.44 -9.09 4.87
C VAL A 217 -0.94 -9.01 5.15
N ALA A 218 -0.15 -8.41 4.26
CA ALA A 218 1.29 -8.20 4.49
C ALA A 218 1.57 -7.40 5.77
N VAL A 219 0.85 -6.30 6.01
CA VAL A 219 0.96 -5.50 7.26
C VAL A 219 0.63 -6.36 8.49
N SER A 220 -0.41 -7.20 8.42
CA SER A 220 -0.77 -8.10 9.52
C SER A 220 0.32 -9.14 9.82
N ILE A 221 1.02 -9.61 8.79
CA ILE A 221 2.14 -10.55 8.91
C ILE A 221 3.38 -9.84 9.47
N ASP A 222 3.66 -8.61 9.04
CA ASP A 222 4.76 -7.79 9.59
C ASP A 222 4.58 -7.57 11.09
N GLY A 223 3.35 -7.23 11.52
CA GLY A 223 3.03 -7.08 12.94
C GLY A 223 3.28 -8.36 13.75
N LYS A 224 3.05 -9.54 13.19
CA LYS A 224 3.38 -10.82 13.85
C LYS A 224 4.89 -11.03 13.94
N LEU A 225 5.61 -10.79 12.84
CA LEU A 225 7.07 -10.94 12.78
C LEU A 225 7.79 -9.95 13.71
N GLN A 226 7.30 -8.71 13.82
CA GLN A 226 7.88 -7.71 14.72
C GLN A 226 7.80 -8.11 16.20
N ASN A 227 6.78 -8.89 16.56
CA ASN A 227 6.57 -9.39 17.92
C ASN A 227 7.24 -10.74 18.17
N ASP A 228 7.76 -11.41 17.15
CA ASP A 228 8.47 -12.68 17.25
C ASP A 228 9.91 -12.47 17.76
N PRO A 229 10.32 -13.11 18.88
CA PRO A 229 11.70 -13.05 19.37
C PRO A 229 12.75 -13.44 18.34
N ALA A 230 12.45 -14.38 17.43
CA ALA A 230 13.39 -14.85 16.40
C ALA A 230 13.73 -13.76 15.35
N TRP A 231 12.94 -12.69 15.28
CA TRP A 231 13.08 -11.60 14.31
C TRP A 231 13.58 -10.29 14.94
N LYS A 232 13.96 -10.27 16.22
CA LYS A 232 14.42 -9.07 16.91
C LYS A 232 15.75 -8.52 16.39
N ASP A 233 16.64 -9.41 16.00
CA ASP A 233 17.98 -9.06 15.49
C ASP A 233 18.03 -8.98 13.95
N LYS A 234 16.89 -9.17 13.28
CA LYS A 234 16.78 -9.11 11.82
C LYS A 234 16.59 -7.68 11.33
N THR A 235 17.18 -7.37 10.18
CA THR A 235 17.03 -6.06 9.54
C THR A 235 15.60 -5.85 9.04
N LEU A 236 15.18 -4.59 8.87
CA LEU A 236 13.86 -4.27 8.31
C LEU A 236 13.67 -4.90 6.93
N THR A 237 14.70 -4.85 6.09
CA THR A 237 14.69 -5.46 4.75
C THR A 237 14.49 -6.97 4.79
N GLU A 238 15.21 -7.68 5.68
CA GLU A 238 15.00 -9.14 5.87
C GLU A 238 13.58 -9.44 6.34
N ARG A 239 13.05 -8.64 7.27
CA ARG A 239 11.68 -8.82 7.77
C ARG A 239 10.65 -8.60 6.67
N PHE A 240 10.78 -7.54 5.89
CA PHE A 240 9.87 -7.23 4.78
C PHE A 240 9.95 -8.28 3.66
N ALA A 241 11.14 -8.83 3.37
CA ALA A 241 11.28 -9.93 2.43
C ALA A 241 10.52 -11.19 2.92
N GLU A 242 10.58 -11.51 4.21
CA GLU A 242 9.80 -12.62 4.78
C GLU A 242 8.30 -12.34 4.80
N VAL A 243 7.89 -11.09 5.07
CA VAL A 243 6.49 -10.66 4.95
C VAL A 243 5.99 -10.92 3.53
N ALA A 244 6.74 -10.48 2.52
CA ALA A 244 6.40 -10.70 1.12
C ALA A 244 6.27 -12.20 0.82
N ARG A 245 7.23 -13.02 1.26
CA ARG A 245 7.21 -14.48 1.08
C ARG A 245 5.98 -15.13 1.73
N ARG A 246 5.68 -14.78 2.98
CA ARG A 246 4.53 -15.33 3.71
C ARG A 246 3.20 -14.88 3.11
N THR A 247 3.14 -13.64 2.61
CA THR A 247 1.96 -13.12 1.91
C THR A 247 1.76 -13.85 0.59
N GLN A 248 2.80 -14.05 -0.22
CA GLN A 248 2.72 -14.86 -1.45
C GLN A 248 2.18 -16.27 -1.16
N VAL A 249 2.73 -16.94 -0.14
CA VAL A 249 2.26 -18.28 0.27
C VAL A 249 0.81 -18.27 0.73
N ALA A 250 0.37 -17.23 1.46
CA ALA A 250 -1.02 -17.10 1.91
C ALA A 250 -2.01 -16.97 0.75
N PHE A 251 -1.57 -16.42 -0.38
CA PHE A 251 -2.35 -16.27 -1.61
C PHE A 251 -2.10 -17.39 -2.64
N GLY A 252 -1.37 -18.45 -2.25
CA GLY A 252 -1.12 -19.62 -3.11
C GLY A 252 0.01 -19.44 -4.14
N GLU A 253 0.76 -18.34 -4.09
CA GLU A 253 1.95 -18.13 -4.92
C GLU A 253 3.14 -18.86 -4.29
N VAL A 254 3.69 -19.84 -5.01
CA VAL A 254 4.87 -20.58 -4.58
C VAL A 254 6.10 -19.72 -4.84
N SER A 255 6.60 -19.05 -3.80
CA SER A 255 7.85 -18.29 -3.86
C SER A 255 9.04 -19.24 -4.11
N GLU A 256 9.77 -19.04 -5.22
CA GLU A 256 10.93 -19.87 -5.62
C GLU A 256 12.20 -19.61 -4.78
N SER A 257 12.21 -18.60 -3.91
CA SER A 257 13.42 -18.15 -3.20
C SER A 257 13.70 -18.86 -1.87
N SER A 258 13.36 -20.15 -1.75
CA SER A 258 13.81 -20.96 -0.60
C SER A 258 14.09 -22.41 -1.01
N ALA A 259 15.20 -22.61 -1.71
CA ALA A 259 15.78 -23.93 -1.96
C ALA A 259 16.43 -24.57 -0.71
N ASP A 260 16.37 -23.94 0.48
CA ASP A 260 17.08 -24.42 1.67
C ASP A 260 16.20 -24.85 2.86
N ASN A 261 14.88 -25.04 2.62
CA ASN A 261 13.98 -25.62 3.62
C ASN A 261 12.99 -26.60 2.97
N GLN A 262 13.51 -27.52 2.17
CA GLN A 262 12.71 -28.60 1.57
C GLN A 262 12.53 -29.80 2.52
N ALA A 263 13.27 -29.84 3.64
CA ALA A 263 13.14 -30.90 4.64
C ALA A 263 11.85 -30.81 5.47
N ASP A 264 11.31 -29.61 5.71
CA ASP A 264 10.25 -29.40 6.72
C ASP A 264 8.81 -29.40 6.14
N LYS A 265 8.64 -29.16 4.83
CA LYS A 265 7.30 -29.13 4.19
C LYS A 265 6.64 -30.50 4.08
N THR A 266 7.44 -31.57 4.03
CA THR A 266 6.93 -32.95 3.90
C THR A 266 6.35 -33.45 5.23
N ASP A 267 6.99 -33.10 6.34
CA ASP A 267 6.55 -33.50 7.67
C ASP A 267 5.31 -32.73 8.12
N ILE A 268 5.20 -31.44 7.78
CA ILE A 268 4.00 -30.65 8.10
C ILE A 268 2.77 -31.15 7.31
N ARG A 269 2.93 -31.52 6.03
CA ARG A 269 1.83 -32.11 5.24
C ARG A 269 1.40 -33.46 5.79
N LYS A 270 2.34 -34.33 6.11
CA LYS A 270 2.05 -35.65 6.68
C LYS A 270 1.36 -35.55 8.04
N THR A 271 1.78 -34.60 8.87
CA THR A 271 1.18 -34.33 10.19
C THR A 271 -0.21 -33.72 10.05
N ALA A 272 -0.44 -32.85 9.07
CA ALA A 272 -1.76 -32.29 8.79
C ALA A 272 -2.74 -33.35 8.27
N GLU A 273 -2.30 -34.21 7.34
CA GLU A 273 -3.09 -35.34 6.83
C GLU A 273 -3.43 -36.35 7.94
N GLU A 274 -2.49 -36.62 8.85
CA GLU A 274 -2.73 -37.51 10.00
C GLU A 274 -3.73 -36.91 10.99
N LYS A 275 -3.69 -35.59 11.23
CA LYS A 275 -4.69 -34.91 12.07
C LYS A 275 -6.08 -34.86 11.43
N VAL A 276 -6.18 -34.63 10.13
CA VAL A 276 -7.46 -34.69 9.40
C VAL A 276 -8.04 -36.10 9.47
N LYS A 277 -7.21 -37.12 9.23
CA LYS A 277 -7.64 -38.53 9.29
C LYS A 277 -8.01 -38.99 10.70
N THR A 278 -7.43 -38.37 11.73
CA THR A 278 -7.79 -38.63 13.13
C THR A 278 -9.12 -37.95 13.47
N ALA A 279 -9.32 -36.69 13.05
CA ALA A 279 -10.59 -35.98 13.21
C ALA A 279 -11.75 -36.66 12.45
N GLU A 280 -11.50 -37.22 11.27
CA GLU A 280 -12.49 -37.99 10.51
C GLU A 280 -12.86 -39.32 11.20
N ARG A 281 -11.93 -39.94 11.92
CA ARG A 281 -12.20 -41.14 12.74
C ARG A 281 -12.96 -40.80 14.01
N GLU A 282 -12.73 -39.63 14.58
CA GLU A 282 -13.47 -39.12 15.76
C GLU A 282 -14.88 -38.63 15.40
N GLN A 283 -15.12 -38.19 14.15
CA GLN A 283 -16.45 -37.85 13.63
C GLN A 283 -17.22 -39.04 13.04
N ALA A 284 -16.58 -40.22 12.92
CA ALA A 284 -17.27 -41.43 12.49
C ALA A 284 -18.24 -41.88 13.60
N VAL A 285 -19.54 -41.71 13.34
CA VAL A 285 -20.61 -42.22 14.20
C VAL A 285 -20.43 -43.74 14.37
N PRO A 286 -20.36 -44.26 15.61
CA PRO A 286 -20.12 -45.68 15.84
C PRO A 286 -21.19 -46.54 15.16
N ALA A 287 -20.75 -47.59 14.47
CA ALA A 287 -21.60 -48.38 13.58
C ALA A 287 -22.66 -49.23 14.30
N SER A 288 -22.68 -49.24 15.64
CA SER A 288 -23.75 -49.82 16.44
C SER A 288 -23.72 -49.32 17.90
N PRO A 289 -24.87 -49.24 18.58
CA PRO A 289 -24.98 -48.73 19.96
C PRO A 289 -24.26 -49.56 21.02
N SER A 290 -23.68 -50.72 20.65
CA SER A 290 -22.88 -51.57 21.53
C SER A 290 -21.40 -51.18 21.61
N ASP A 291 -20.92 -50.31 20.71
CA ASP A 291 -19.56 -49.72 20.78
C ASP A 291 -19.46 -48.57 21.79
N LEU A 292 -20.59 -48.09 22.32
CA LEU A 292 -20.64 -47.16 23.46
C LEU A 292 -20.66 -47.94 24.79
N GLY A 293 -19.78 -48.93 24.91
CA GLY A 293 -19.56 -49.64 26.17
C GLY A 293 -19.11 -48.66 27.26
N THR A 294 -20.00 -48.37 28.21
CA THR A 294 -19.76 -47.69 29.50
C THR A 294 -18.48 -46.86 29.54
N THR A 295 -18.43 -45.77 28.77
CA THR A 295 -17.48 -44.71 29.07
C THR A 295 -18.02 -43.99 30.29
N ALA A 296 -17.54 -44.37 31.46
CA ALA A 296 -17.55 -43.49 32.61
C ALA A 296 -16.96 -42.16 32.12
N SER A 297 -17.82 -41.16 31.92
CA SER A 297 -17.38 -39.82 31.59
C SER A 297 -16.49 -39.36 32.74
N VAL A 298 -15.17 -39.42 32.52
CA VAL A 298 -14.19 -38.63 33.26
C VAL A 298 -14.20 -37.26 32.57
N GLY A 299 -15.34 -36.59 32.66
CA GLY A 299 -15.44 -35.17 32.40
C GLY A 299 -14.89 -34.47 33.63
N THR A 300 -13.82 -33.71 33.44
CA THR A 300 -13.22 -32.77 34.39
C THR A 300 -14.19 -31.61 34.65
N GLY A 301 -15.36 -31.92 35.20
CA GLY A 301 -16.38 -30.96 35.63
C GLY A 301 -16.73 -31.24 37.08
N ASP A 302 -17.00 -30.18 37.85
CA ASP A 302 -17.33 -30.26 39.27
C ASP A 302 -18.45 -31.30 39.51
N ASN A 303 -18.26 -32.19 40.50
CA ASN A 303 -19.24 -33.22 40.87
C ASN A 303 -20.64 -32.64 41.16
N PHE A 304 -20.70 -31.37 41.58
CA PHE A 304 -21.94 -30.62 41.77
C PHE A 304 -22.71 -30.41 40.46
N GLU A 305 -22.03 -29.99 39.40
CA GLU A 305 -22.64 -29.73 38.10
C GLU A 305 -23.07 -31.03 37.42
N ARG A 306 -22.31 -32.09 37.67
CA ARG A 306 -22.66 -33.45 37.27
C ARG A 306 -23.91 -33.96 37.98
N LEU A 307 -24.11 -33.60 39.26
CA LEU A 307 -25.31 -33.98 40.01
C LEU A 307 -26.56 -33.24 39.52
N LEU A 308 -26.43 -31.98 39.11
CA LEU A 308 -27.54 -31.16 38.61
C LEU A 308 -28.13 -31.67 37.28
N GLY A 309 -27.31 -32.29 36.44
CA GLY A 309 -27.73 -32.91 35.18
C GLY A 309 -28.01 -34.42 35.26
N ALA A 310 -27.75 -35.06 36.41
CA ALA A 310 -27.83 -36.51 36.54
C ALA A 310 -29.28 -37.01 36.71
N SER A 311 -29.55 -38.17 36.12
CA SER A 311 -30.77 -38.94 36.42
C SER A 311 -30.74 -39.47 37.86
N HIS A 312 -31.90 -39.79 38.45
CA HIS A 312 -31.98 -40.25 39.85
C HIS A 312 -31.05 -41.44 40.16
N SER A 313 -31.00 -42.44 39.28
CA SER A 313 -30.11 -43.60 39.42
C SER A 313 -28.62 -43.25 39.27
N GLU A 314 -28.31 -42.23 38.47
CA GLU A 314 -26.95 -41.77 38.23
C GLU A 314 -26.46 -40.89 39.38
N ALA A 315 -27.33 -40.05 39.95
CA ALA A 315 -27.08 -39.29 41.16
C ALA A 315 -26.81 -40.22 42.36
N GLU A 316 -27.56 -41.33 42.49
CA GLU A 316 -27.30 -42.35 43.52
C GLU A 316 -25.93 -43.03 43.34
N ALA A 317 -25.55 -43.37 42.11
CA ALA A 317 -24.26 -43.97 41.82
C ALA A 317 -23.11 -43.00 42.10
N ILE A 318 -23.28 -41.72 41.73
CA ILE A 318 -22.32 -40.64 41.99
C ILE A 318 -22.18 -40.39 43.50
N MET A 319 -23.28 -40.32 44.25
CA MET A 319 -23.23 -40.14 45.71
C MET A 319 -22.65 -41.35 46.45
N ARG A 320 -22.89 -42.58 45.98
CA ARG A 320 -22.26 -43.78 46.55
C ARG A 320 -20.75 -43.86 46.30
N GLY A 321 -20.28 -43.22 45.23
CA GLY A 321 -18.85 -43.13 44.91
C GLY A 321 -18.11 -42.02 45.66
N MET A 322 -18.82 -41.07 46.27
CA MET A 322 -18.23 -39.99 47.05
C MET A 322 -17.97 -40.42 48.50
N THR A 323 -16.92 -39.85 49.08
CA THR A 323 -16.66 -39.94 50.51
C THR A 323 -17.61 -39.02 51.29
N ASN A 324 -17.88 -39.33 52.56
CA ASN A 324 -18.76 -38.50 53.39
C ASN A 324 -18.33 -37.03 53.44
N ALA A 325 -17.02 -36.75 53.42
CA ALA A 325 -16.49 -35.39 53.42
C ALA A 325 -16.79 -34.62 52.10
N GLU A 326 -16.84 -35.32 50.97
CA GLU A 326 -17.19 -34.73 49.67
C GLU A 326 -18.70 -34.50 49.55
N ILE A 327 -19.51 -35.37 50.17
CA ILE A 327 -20.96 -35.19 50.28
C ILE A 327 -21.28 -33.97 51.17
N ASP A 328 -20.60 -33.83 52.30
CA ASP A 328 -20.78 -32.68 53.21
C ASP A 328 -20.40 -31.35 52.53
N ALA A 329 -19.28 -31.33 51.80
CA ALA A 329 -18.87 -30.15 51.02
C ALA A 329 -19.86 -29.80 49.91
N LEU A 330 -20.54 -30.80 49.31
CA LEU A 330 -21.57 -30.58 48.31
C LEU A 330 -22.86 -30.02 48.93
N LEU A 331 -23.22 -30.48 50.13
CA LEU A 331 -24.35 -29.97 50.89
C LEU A 331 -24.12 -28.54 51.40
N GLU A 332 -22.91 -28.20 51.83
CA GLU A 332 -22.52 -26.83 52.22
C GLU A 332 -22.58 -25.85 51.03
N LYS A 333 -22.39 -26.33 49.80
CA LYS A 333 -22.55 -25.52 48.58
C LYS A 333 -24.04 -25.29 48.21
N LEU A 334 -24.95 -26.10 48.74
CA LEU A 334 -26.40 -26.04 48.52
C LEU A 334 -27.16 -25.28 49.63
N GLY A 335 -26.51 -24.96 50.76
CA GLY A 335 -27.13 -24.34 51.94
C GLY A 335 -26.20 -23.38 52.67
#